data_AF-A0A5N7MVN8-F1
#
_entry.id   AF-A0A5N7MVN8-F1
#
_cell.length_a   1.000
_cell.length_b   1.000
_cell.length_c   1.000
_cell.angle_alpha   90.00
_cell.angle_beta   90.00
_cell.angle_gamma   90.00
#
_symmetry.space_group_name_H-M   'P 1'
#
loop_
_entity.id
_entity.type
_entity.pdbx_description
1 polymer ?
#
loop_
_entity_poly.entity_id
_entity_poly.type
_entity_poly.pdbx_seq_one_letter_code
_entity_poly.pdbx_strand_id
1 'polypeptide(L)'
;MIPIGRGLGTRCEVRSTSLAVSNRQNHCAKDLERSRPFSTHVALATGDFKAALARLEQHGVTYVSVARQPKDITIRPDGVRQIYFQDPDGHWIEINDANGEP
;
A
#
# COMPACT_ATOMS: atom_id res chain seq x y z
N MET A 1 -48.86 -8.97 18.71
CA MET A 1 -47.98 -10.16 18.67
C MET A 1 -46.68 -9.75 17.98
N ILE A 2 -45.55 -9.85 18.69
CA ILE A 2 -44.16 -9.70 18.20
C ILE A 2 -43.53 -11.09 18.40
N PRO A 3 -42.76 -11.69 17.45
CA PRO A 3 -41.29 -11.52 17.49
C PRO A 3 -40.52 -11.50 16.14
N ILE A 4 -39.56 -10.57 16.06
CA ILE A 4 -38.13 -10.71 15.72
C ILE A 4 -37.69 -11.98 14.95
N GLY A 5 -37.25 -11.79 13.70
CA GLY A 5 -36.49 -12.77 12.92
C GLY A 5 -35.02 -12.80 13.33
N ARG A 6 -34.61 -13.91 13.95
CA ARG A 6 -33.25 -14.25 14.41
C ARG A 6 -32.26 -14.39 13.25
N GLY A 7 -31.00 -14.05 13.53
CA GLY A 7 -29.88 -14.34 12.64
C GLY A 7 -29.60 -15.83 12.48
N LEU A 8 -29.06 -16.20 11.33
CA LEU A 8 -28.32 -17.44 11.14
C LEU A 8 -26.96 -17.10 10.54
N GLY A 9 -25.93 -17.26 11.36
CA GLY A 9 -24.56 -17.35 10.88
C GLY A 9 -24.45 -18.52 9.90
N THR A 10 -23.71 -18.32 8.82
CA THR A 10 -23.26 -19.42 7.96
C THR A 10 -22.25 -20.25 8.75
N ARG A 11 -22.78 -21.20 9.51
CA ARG A 11 -22.08 -22.32 10.11
C ARG A 11 -21.36 -23.08 8.98
N CYS A 12 -20.03 -22.99 8.96
CA CYS A 12 -19.21 -23.87 8.13
C CYS A 12 -19.24 -25.25 8.81
N GLU A 13 -20.14 -26.11 8.35
CA GLU A 13 -20.36 -27.43 8.94
C GLU A 13 -19.34 -28.41 8.37
N VAL A 14 -18.20 -28.53 9.05
CA VAL A 14 -17.24 -29.62 8.79
C VAL A 14 -17.75 -30.84 9.54
N ARG A 15 -18.32 -31.81 8.82
CA ARG A 15 -18.67 -33.12 9.37
C ARG A 15 -17.38 -33.80 9.85
N SER A 16 -17.16 -33.74 11.15
CA SER A 16 -16.09 -34.46 11.85
C SER A 16 -16.55 -35.90 12.09
N THR A 17 -15.95 -36.86 11.39
CA THR A 17 -15.86 -38.24 11.87
C THR A 17 -14.45 -38.47 12.39
N SER A 18 -14.39 -39.03 13.61
CA SER A 18 -13.23 -39.42 14.40
C SER A 18 -12.50 -38.34 15.20
N LEU A 19 -12.50 -38.57 16.51
CA LEU A 19 -11.61 -37.99 17.50
C LEU A 19 -10.15 -38.12 17.04
N ALA A 20 -9.48 -36.98 16.90
CA ALA A 20 -8.06 -36.83 17.15
C ALA A 20 -7.83 -35.40 17.64
N VAL A 21 -7.44 -35.27 18.91
CA VAL A 21 -6.85 -34.04 19.43
C VAL A 21 -5.49 -33.91 18.73
N SER A 22 -5.43 -33.08 17.70
CA SER A 22 -4.17 -32.64 17.11
C SER A 22 -4.25 -31.14 16.95
N ASN A 23 -3.34 -30.45 17.63
CA ASN A 23 -3.14 -29.02 17.61
C ASN A 23 -2.87 -28.57 16.16
N ARG A 24 -3.93 -28.30 15.41
CA ARG A 24 -3.82 -27.80 14.05
C ARG A 24 -3.74 -26.28 14.15
N GLN A 25 -2.52 -25.77 14.23
CA GLN A 25 -2.26 -24.41 13.77
C GLN A 25 -2.63 -24.42 12.29
N ASN A 26 -3.84 -23.93 12.01
CA ASN A 26 -4.32 -23.72 10.67
C ASN A 26 -3.51 -22.57 10.08
N HIS A 27 -2.28 -22.88 9.64
CA HIS A 27 -1.45 -21.98 8.85
C HIS A 27 -1.98 -21.95 7.42
N CYS A 28 -3.24 -21.54 7.28
CA CYS A 28 -3.69 -20.93 6.04
C CYS A 28 -3.22 -19.48 6.17
N ALA A 29 -1.97 -19.22 5.79
CA ALA A 29 -1.51 -17.87 5.53
C ALA A 29 -2.40 -17.32 4.41
N LYS A 30 -3.54 -16.74 4.80
CA LYS A 30 -4.19 -15.74 3.98
C LYS A 30 -3.12 -14.68 3.79
N ASP A 31 -2.82 -14.36 2.54
CA ASP A 31 -1.97 -13.22 2.20
C ASP A 31 -2.37 -12.07 3.12
N LEU A 32 -1.46 -11.78 4.04
CA LEU A 32 -1.61 -10.69 4.96
C LEU A 32 -1.58 -9.48 4.03
N GLU A 33 -2.71 -8.83 3.79
CA GLU A 33 -2.77 -7.48 3.24
C GLU A 33 -1.86 -6.62 4.13
N ARG A 34 -0.56 -6.59 3.79
CA ARG A 34 0.47 -5.86 4.53
C ARG A 34 0.31 -4.42 4.08
N SER A 35 -0.69 -3.74 4.66
CA SER A 35 -0.85 -2.30 4.52
C SER A 35 0.51 -1.65 4.78
N ARG A 36 1.13 -1.13 3.72
CA ARG A 36 2.38 -0.38 3.80
C ARG A 36 2.01 1.07 4.07
N PRO A 37 2.24 1.58 5.29
CA PRO A 37 1.84 2.94 5.61
C PRO A 37 2.68 3.93 4.81
N PHE A 38 2.07 5.02 4.34
CA PHE A 38 2.75 6.11 3.62
C PHE A 38 3.94 6.70 4.40
N SER A 39 3.87 6.68 5.73
CA SER A 39 4.96 7.12 6.61
C SER A 39 6.21 6.24 6.53
N THR A 40 6.11 5.04 5.99
CA THR A 40 7.22 4.11 5.78
C THR A 40 7.47 3.97 4.29
N HIS A 41 8.50 4.64 3.81
CA HIS A 41 8.89 4.65 2.41
C HIS A 41 10.39 4.50 2.24
N VAL A 42 10.81 4.13 1.04
CA VAL A 42 12.20 4.21 0.59
C VAL A 42 12.37 5.52 -0.17
N ALA A 43 13.32 6.35 0.26
CA ALA A 43 13.63 7.61 -0.41
C ALA A 43 14.86 7.46 -1.32
N LEU A 44 14.72 7.89 -2.57
CA LEU A 44 15.79 7.93 -3.55
C LEU A 44 15.95 9.36 -4.07
N ALA A 45 17.19 9.83 -4.18
CA ALA A 45 17.49 11.13 -4.77
C ALA A 45 18.09 10.94 -6.18
N THR A 46 17.72 11.79 -7.12
CA THR A 46 18.24 11.76 -8.50
C THR A 46 18.66 13.16 -8.94
N GLY A 47 19.76 13.23 -9.71
CA GLY A 47 20.17 14.46 -10.38
C GLY A 47 19.35 14.79 -11.64
N ASP A 48 18.47 13.88 -12.08
CA ASP A 48 17.56 14.13 -13.20
C ASP A 48 16.13 13.75 -12.80
N PHE A 49 15.50 14.66 -12.07
CA PHE A 49 14.13 14.51 -11.58
C PHE A 49 13.11 14.42 -12.73
N LYS A 50 13.31 15.20 -13.79
CA LYS A 50 12.40 15.22 -14.94
C LYS A 50 12.43 13.90 -15.71
N ALA A 51 13.61 13.31 -15.91
CA ALA A 51 13.71 11.99 -16.53
C ALA A 51 13.06 10.90 -15.68
N ALA A 52 13.14 11.00 -14.34
CA ALA A 52 12.44 10.07 -13.45
C ALA A 52 10.91 10.16 -13.62
N LEU A 53 10.34 11.37 -13.62
CA LEU A 53 8.90 11.58 -13.88
C LEU A 53 8.49 11.03 -15.25
N ALA A 54 9.26 11.33 -16.30
CA ALA A 54 8.96 10.87 -17.65
C ALA A 54 8.94 9.33 -17.74
N ARG A 55 9.84 8.64 -17.03
CA ARG A 55 9.82 7.17 -16.96
C ARG A 55 8.57 6.65 -16.27
N LEU A 56 8.15 7.24 -15.15
CA LEU A 56 6.92 6.84 -14.46
C LEU A 56 5.71 6.99 -15.39
N GLU A 57 5.60 8.12 -16.09
CA GLU A 57 4.52 8.38 -17.05
C GLU A 57 4.52 7.41 -18.23
N GLN A 58 5.70 7.12 -18.80
CA GLN A 58 5.86 6.14 -19.88
C GLN A 58 5.39 4.74 -19.48
N HIS A 59 5.56 4.38 -18.21
CA HIS A 59 5.12 3.11 -17.66
C HIS A 59 3.70 3.15 -17.07
N GLY A 60 2.99 4.28 -17.19
CA GLY A 60 1.62 4.44 -16.64
C GLY A 60 1.55 4.44 -15.12
N VAL A 61 2.67 4.69 -14.43
CA VAL A 61 2.73 4.76 -12.97
C VAL A 61 2.27 6.15 -12.52
N THR A 62 1.22 6.18 -11.70
CA THR A 62 0.74 7.43 -11.12
C THR A 62 1.52 7.74 -9.85
N TYR A 63 2.14 8.92 -9.82
CA TYR A 63 2.74 9.48 -8.62
C TYR A 63 1.81 10.51 -7.95
N VAL A 64 2.08 10.83 -6.69
CA VAL A 64 1.31 11.77 -5.87
C VAL A 64 2.23 12.73 -5.11
N SER A 65 1.68 13.89 -4.72
CA SER A 65 2.30 14.80 -3.76
C SER A 65 2.16 14.29 -2.31
N VAL A 66 2.81 14.94 -1.35
CA VAL A 66 2.62 14.67 0.10
C VAL A 66 1.14 14.78 0.51
N ALA A 67 0.39 15.69 -0.14
CA ALA A 67 -1.05 15.87 0.06
C ALA A 67 -1.91 14.81 -0.67
N ARG A 68 -1.27 13.79 -1.26
CA ARG A 68 -1.88 12.70 -2.02
C ARG A 68 -2.67 13.16 -3.25
N GLN A 69 -2.29 14.29 -3.83
CA GLN A 69 -2.87 14.73 -5.09
C GLN A 69 -2.18 14.01 -6.25
N PRO A 70 -2.92 13.37 -7.16
CA PRO A 70 -2.34 12.63 -8.27
C PRO A 70 -1.65 13.56 -9.26
N LYS A 71 -0.49 13.12 -9.76
CA LYS A 71 0.39 13.84 -10.70
C LYS A 71 0.86 15.21 -10.21
N ASP A 72 0.81 15.42 -8.90
CA ASP A 72 1.26 16.65 -8.27
C ASP A 72 2.65 16.48 -7.65
N ILE A 73 3.39 17.58 -7.55
CA ILE A 73 4.76 17.62 -7.02
C ILE A 73 4.76 18.47 -5.76
N THR A 74 5.28 17.94 -4.66
CA THR A 74 5.51 18.76 -3.47
C THR A 74 6.85 19.47 -3.60
N ILE A 75 6.83 20.79 -3.39
CA ILE A 75 8.04 21.60 -3.21
C ILE A 75 8.21 21.84 -1.72
N ARG A 76 9.37 21.46 -1.19
CA ARG A 76 9.72 21.67 0.21
C ARG A 76 10.12 23.12 0.46
N PRO A 77 10.17 23.57 1.73
CA PRO A 77 10.68 24.90 2.07
C PRO A 77 12.14 25.15 1.68
N ASP A 78 12.93 24.09 1.47
CA ASP A 78 14.31 24.15 0.98
C ASP A 78 14.42 23.96 -0.54
N GLY A 79 13.31 24.14 -1.27
CA GLY A 79 13.26 24.10 -2.74
C GLY A 79 13.37 22.72 -3.38
N VAL A 80 13.63 21.68 -2.59
CA VAL A 80 13.66 20.29 -3.07
C VAL A 80 12.26 19.85 -3.52
N ARG A 81 12.20 19.32 -4.75
CA ARG A 81 10.99 18.74 -5.34
C ARG A 81 10.90 17.26 -4.99
N GLN A 82 9.72 16.79 -4.64
CA GLN A 82 9.48 15.40 -4.27
C GLN A 82 8.13 14.87 -4.73
N ILE A 83 8.09 13.57 -5.03
CA ILE A 83 6.90 12.81 -5.39
C ILE A 83 6.93 11.43 -4.73
N TYR A 84 5.76 10.80 -4.62
CA TYR A 84 5.59 9.46 -4.07
C TYR A 84 4.84 8.56 -5.04
N PHE A 85 5.19 7.29 -5.12
CA PHE A 85 4.41 6.27 -5.83
C PHE A 85 4.52 4.92 -5.13
N GLN A 86 3.70 3.95 -5.51
CA GLN A 86 3.77 2.59 -4.99
C GLN A 86 4.36 1.62 -6.01
N ASP A 87 5.19 0.69 -5.54
CA ASP A 87 5.56 -0.49 -6.30
C ASP A 87 4.42 -1.53 -6.33
N PRO A 88 4.52 -2.60 -7.15
CA PRO A 88 3.50 -3.65 -7.19
C PRO A 88 3.29 -4.41 -5.87
N ASP A 89 4.27 -4.38 -4.96
CA ASP A 89 4.19 -4.99 -3.62
C ASP A 89 3.63 -4.02 -2.56
N GLY A 90 3.23 -2.82 -2.98
CA GLY A 90 2.62 -1.77 -2.16
C GLY A 90 3.61 -0.89 -1.39
N HIS A 91 4.93 -1.05 -1.53
CA HIS A 91 5.90 -0.17 -0.88
C HIS A 91 5.81 1.24 -1.43
N TRP A 92 5.88 2.22 -0.54
CA TRP A 92 5.99 3.62 -0.93
C TRP A 92 7.43 3.96 -1.30
N ILE A 93 7.58 4.60 -2.45
CA ILE A 93 8.86 5.10 -2.95
C ILE A 93 8.73 6.60 -3.10
N GLU A 94 9.65 7.32 -2.47
CA GLU A 94 9.83 8.77 -2.61
C GLU A 94 10.97 9.03 -3.60
N ILE A 95 10.74 9.92 -4.57
CA ILE A 95 11.80 10.42 -5.46
C ILE A 95 12.00 11.90 -5.15
N ASN A 96 13.24 12.26 -4.84
CA ASN A 96 13.67 13.63 -4.58
C ASN A 96 14.57 14.15 -5.70
N ASP A 97 14.43 15.44 -5.99
CA ASP A 97 15.36 16.17 -6.83
C ASP A 97 16.62 16.53 -6.04
N ALA A 98 17.75 15.88 -6.36
CA ALA A 98 19.04 16.13 -5.72
C ALA A 98 19.61 17.51 -6.05
N ASN A 99 19.09 18.17 -7.10
CA ASN A 99 19.53 19.49 -7.56
C ASN A 99 18.53 20.59 -7.16
N GLY A 100 17.58 20.30 -6.27
CA GLY A 100 16.70 21.32 -5.73
C GLY A 100 17.51 22.34 -4.92
N GLU A 101 17.54 23.58 -5.37
CA GLU A 101 18.16 24.69 -4.66
C GLU A 101 17.12 25.36 -3.74
N PRO A 102 17.50 25.82 -2.53
CA PRO A 102 16.64 26.60 -1.64
C PRO A 102 16.14 27.92 -2.24
#